data_AF-A0A1H9VQX6-F1
#
_entry.id   AF-A0A1H9VQX6-F1
#
_cell.length_a   1.000
_cell.length_b   1.000
_cell.length_c   1.000
_cell.angle_alpha   90.00
_cell.angle_beta   90.00
_cell.angle_gamma   90.00
#
_symmetry.space_group_name_H-M   'P 1'
#
loop_
_entity.id
_entity.type
_entity.pdbx_description
1 polymer ?
#
loop_
_entity_poly.entity_id
_entity_poly.type
_entity_poly.pdbx_seq_one_letter_code
_entity_poly.pdbx_strand_id
1 'polypeptide(L)' 'MTFVSNTVETGLTRLTEALLAKQAHYADTVVCAQGKFYRAEVRLEPIDPEALAEHMAD' A
#
# COMPACT_ATOMS: atom_id res chain seq x y z
N MET A 1 -18.97 -13.81 -1.76
CA MET A 1 -18.90 -12.79 -0.68
C MET A 1 -17.44 -12.74 -0.24
N THR A 2 -16.68 -11.75 -0.72
CA THR A 2 -15.24 -11.67 -0.45
C THR A 2 -15.06 -11.10 0.95
N PHE A 3 -14.75 -11.96 1.92
CA PHE A 3 -14.43 -11.54 3.29
C PHE A 3 -13.04 -10.91 3.28
N VAL A 4 -12.98 -9.58 3.14
CA VAL A 4 -11.78 -8.83 3.43
C VAL A 4 -11.70 -8.74 4.95
N SER A 5 -10.73 -9.44 5.54
CA SER A 5 -10.46 -9.38 6.98
C SER A 5 -10.18 -7.93 7.36
N ASN A 6 -10.81 -7.38 8.41
CA ASN A 6 -10.52 -6.04 8.97
C ASN A 6 -9.00 -5.79 9.18
N THR A 7 -8.22 -6.86 9.26
CA THR A 7 -6.76 -6.86 9.32
C THR A 7 -6.09 -6.29 8.08
N VAL A 8 -6.69 -6.45 6.89
CA VAL A 8 -6.14 -5.94 5.62
C VAL A 8 -6.35 -4.44 5.53
N GLU A 9 -7.55 -3.93 5.80
CA GLU A 9 -7.82 -2.48 5.82
C GLU A 9 -6.96 -1.78 6.88
N THR A 10 -6.87 -2.34 8.09
CA THR A 10 -6.00 -1.81 9.16
C THR A 10 -4.53 -1.86 8.76
N GLY A 11 -4.10 -2.91 8.06
CA GLY A 11 -2.74 -3.05 7.57
C GLY A 11 -2.38 -1.99 6.54
N LEU A 12 -3.28 -1.73 5.58
CA LEU A 12 -3.10 -0.71 4.55
C LEU A 12 -3.09 0.71 5.13
N THR A 13 -3.96 1.02 6.09
CA THR A 13 -3.94 2.32 6.79
C THR A 13 -2.61 2.56 7.49
N ARG A 14 -2.10 1.56 8.23
CA ARG A 14 -0.80 1.66 8.92
C ARG A 14 0.37 1.80 7.95
N LEU A 15 0.30 1.15 6.79
CA LEU A 15 1.30 1.29 5.73
C LEU A 15 1.34 2.72 5.19
N THR A 16 0.18 3.31 4.93
CA THR A 16 0.06 4.70 4.48
C THR A 16 0.57 5.69 5.54
N GLU A 17 0.20 5.51 6.81
CA GLU A 17 0.71 6.33 7.91
C GLU A 17 2.24 6.24 8.05
N ALA A 18 2.80 5.03 7.92
CA ALA A 18 4.24 4.81 7.98
C ALA A 18 4.99 5.50 6.83
N LEU A 19 4.44 5.48 5.62
CA LEU A 19 5.02 6.16 4.45
C LEU A 19 5.01 7.68 4.64
N LEU A 20 3.88 8.25 5.06
CA LEU A 20 3.72 9.69 5.27
C LEU A 20 4.59 10.20 6.43
N ALA A 21 4.64 9.49 7.55
CA ALA A 21 5.38 9.90 8.74
C ALA A 21 6.91 9.82 8.55
N LYS A 22 7.38 8.87 7.73
CA LYS A 22 8.82 8.60 7.58
C LYS A 22 9.41 9.16 6.28
N GLN A 23 8.61 9.80 5.43
CA GLN A 23 8.99 10.15 4.04
C GLN A 23 9.68 8.96 3.34
N ALA A 24 9.17 7.77 3.60
CA ALA A 24 9.74 6.54 3.09
C ALA A 24 9.09 6.19 1.75
N HIS A 25 9.85 5.58 0.85
CA HIS A 25 9.35 5.10 -0.44
C HIS A 25 8.84 3.66 -0.39
N TYR A 26 8.93 3.00 0.77
CA TYR A 26 8.59 1.60 0.97
C TYR A 26 8.10 1.37 2.39
N ALA A 27 7.04 0.59 2.53
CA ALA A 27 6.60 0.03 3.79
C ALA A 27 5.99 -1.37 3.56
N ASP A 28 6.19 -2.28 4.52
CA ASP A 28 5.60 -3.61 4.50
C ASP A 28 4.94 -3.98 5.84
N THR A 29 4.01 -4.93 5.79
CA THR A 29 3.37 -5.52 6.96
C THR A 29 2.88 -6.93 6.64
N VAL A 30 2.54 -7.69 7.68
CA VAL A 30 1.97 -9.03 7.54
C VAL A 30 0.46 -8.96 7.78
N VAL A 31 -0.32 -9.50 6.86
CA VAL A 31 -1.78 -9.60 6.97
C VAL A 31 -2.21 -11.07 6.94
N CYS A 32 -3.30 -11.38 7.66
CA CYS A 32 -3.92 -12.70 7.62
C CYS A 32 -5.27 -12.62 6.90
N ALA A 33 -5.43 -13.41 5.85
CA ALA A 33 -6.65 -13.54 5.08
C ALA A 33 -6.92 -15.01 4.75
N GLN A 34 -8.15 -15.48 4.98
CA GLN A 34 -8.58 -16.86 4.69
C GLN A 34 -7.64 -17.93 5.29
N GLY A 35 -7.14 -17.71 6.51
CA GLY A 35 -6.25 -18.64 7.21
C GLY A 35 -4.82 -18.70 6.67
N LYS A 36 -4.44 -17.81 5.76
CA LYS A 36 -3.09 -17.67 5.22
C LYS A 36 -2.50 -16.32 5.60
N PHE A 37 -1.18 -16.32 5.82
CA PHE A 37 -0.41 -15.10 6.05
C PHE A 37 0.17 -14.61 4.73
N TYR A 38 0.08 -13.30 4.50
CA TYR A 38 0.58 -12.61 3.33
C TYR A 38 1.46 -11.45 3.78
N ARG A 39 2.48 -11.13 2.99
CA ARG A 39 3.16 -9.84 3.08
C ARG A 39 2.38 -8.86 2.20
N ALA A 40 1.97 -7.75 2.79
CA ALA A 40 1.41 -6.61 2.07
C ALA A 40 2.48 -5.51 2.01
N GLU A 41 2.68 -4.95 0.83
CA GLU A 41 3.71 -3.95 0.57
C GLU A 41 3.07 -2.73 -0.08
N VAL A 42 3.53 -1.53 0.28
CA VAL A 42 3.19 -0.28 -0.40
C VAL A 42 4.48 0.44 -0.77
N ARG A 43 4.54 0.91 -2.02
CA ARG A 43 5.72 1.54 -2.61
C ARG A 43 5.32 2.89 -3.21
N LEU A 44 6.09 3.93 -2.90
CA LEU A 44 5.98 5.23 -3.54
C LEU A 44 7.12 5.35 -4.54
N GLU A 45 6.81 5.13 -5.81
CA GLU A 45 7.78 5.28 -6.89
C GLU A 45 7.75 6.73 -7.38
N PRO A 46 8.89 7.44 -7.39
CA PRO A 46 8.93 8.80 -7.89
C PRO A 46 8.61 8.80 -9.39
N ILE A 47 7.69 9.67 -9.78
CA ILE A 47 7.31 9.89 -11.16
C ILE A 47 7.99 11.16 -11.64
N ASP A 48 8.58 11.11 -12.83
CA ASP A 48 9.09 12.30 -13.50
C ASP A 48 7.92 13.26 -13.79
N PRO A 49 7.98 14.54 -13.39
CA PRO A 49 6.95 15.53 -13.73
C PRO A 49 6.58 15.56 -15.23
N GLU A 50 7.52 15.24 -16.12
CA GLU A 50 7.30 15.19 -17.56
C GLU A 50 6.53 13.92 -17.98
N ALA A 51 6.68 12.82 -17.23
CA ALA A 51 5.92 11.57 -17.40
C ALA A 51 4.58 11.58 -16.67
N LEU A 52 4.30 12.58 -15.82
CA LEU A 52 3.06 12.69 -15.04
C LEU A 52 1.80 12.66 -15.94
N ALA A 53 1.89 13.23 -17.14
CA ALA A 53 0.79 13.25 -18.10
C ALA A 53 0.37 11.84 -18.56
N GLU A 54 1.30 10.88 -18.59
CA GLU A 54 1.04 9.48 -18.95
C GLU A 54 0.34 8.71 -17.82
N HIS A 55 0.51 9.17 -16.57
CA HIS A 55 -0.11 8.56 -15.39
C HIS A 55 -1.48 9.14 -15.03
N MET A 56 -1.88 10.26 -15.65
CA MET A 56 -3.16 10.95 -15.43
C MET A 56 -4.19 10.71 -16.55
N ALA A 57 -3.85 9.93 -17.56
CA ALA A 57 -4.76 9.59 -18.65
C ALA A 57 -5.68 8.43 -18.24
N ASP A 58 -6.80 8.77 -17.59
CA ASP A 58 -8.02 7.95 -17.52
C ASP A 58 -8.89 8.15 -18.78
#